data_AF-A0A2N9EHZ8-F1
#
_entry.id   AF-A0A2N9EHZ8-F1
#
_cell.length_a   1.000
_cell.length_b   1.000
_cell.length_c   1.000
_cell.angle_alpha   90.00
_cell.angle_beta   90.00
_cell.angle_gamma   90.00
#
_symmetry.space_group_name_H-M   'P 1'
#
loop_
_entity.id
_entity.type
_entity.pdbx_description
1 polymer ?
#
loop_
_entity_poly.entity_id
_entity_poly.type
_entity_poly.pdbx_seq_one_letter_code
_entity_poly.pdbx_strand_id
1 'polypeptide(L)'
;MKSKVECEWVRSWVKTHQAVQGALLSCMYTALDYAQTGLIAAVFFFKMMEWWYQSAEERMSAPTVYPPPPPPPPPKVAEEGIPLPPDRTICPLCSQKRANPSVVTVSGFVFCYTCIFKYVSQVRPPDSC
;
A
#
# COMPACT_ATOMS: atom_id res chain seq x y z
N MET A 1 58.46 42.27 47.55
CA MET A 1 57.06 41.93 47.92
C MET A 1 56.13 41.84 46.71
N LYS A 2 56.17 42.81 45.77
CA LYS A 2 55.27 42.92 44.60
C LYS A 2 55.27 41.70 43.63
N SER A 3 56.43 41.09 43.38
CA SER A 3 56.54 39.94 42.45
C SER A 3 55.92 38.64 42.95
N LYS A 4 55.84 38.46 44.28
CA LYS A 4 55.25 37.26 44.89
C LYS A 4 53.73 37.24 44.70
N VAL A 5 53.12 38.42 44.86
CA VAL A 5 51.67 38.61 44.69
C VAL A 5 51.27 38.35 43.23
N GLU A 6 52.02 38.88 42.26
CA GLU A 6 51.74 38.62 40.83
C GLU A 6 51.86 37.14 40.46
N CYS A 7 52.88 36.43 40.96
CA CYS A 7 53.02 34.98 40.72
C CYS A 7 51.87 34.17 41.32
N GLU A 8 51.34 34.58 42.48
CA GLU A 8 50.17 33.93 43.10
C GLU A 8 48.89 34.22 42.29
N TRP A 9 48.72 35.44 41.79
CA TRP A 9 47.61 35.81 40.90
C TRP A 9 47.62 35.02 39.59
N VAL A 10 48.77 34.90 38.92
CA VAL A 10 48.89 34.13 37.67
C VAL A 10 48.60 32.65 37.90
N ARG A 11 49.14 32.06 38.98
CA ARG A 11 48.92 30.64 39.30
C ARG A 11 47.47 30.36 39.70
N SER A 12 46.82 31.31 40.37
CA SER A 12 45.39 31.28 40.67
C SER A 12 44.57 31.36 39.38
N TRP A 13 44.91 32.29 38.48
CA TRP A 13 44.23 32.51 37.21
C TRP A 13 44.31 31.30 36.27
N VAL A 14 45.48 30.66 36.15
CA VAL A 14 45.64 29.44 35.33
C VAL A 14 44.80 28.29 35.88
N LYS A 15 44.75 28.12 37.21
CA LYS A 15 43.94 27.07 37.85
C LYS A 15 42.44 27.29 37.64
N THR A 16 41.96 28.53 37.79
CA THR A 16 40.56 28.85 37.56
C THR A 16 40.18 28.65 36.09
N HIS A 17 41.04 29.05 35.15
CA HIS A 17 40.79 28.85 33.73
C HIS A 17 40.75 27.37 33.33
N GLN A 18 41.68 26.56 33.84
CA GLN A 18 41.71 25.12 33.60
C GLN A 18 40.51 24.40 34.22
N ALA A 19 40.08 24.81 35.42
CA ALA A 19 38.88 24.27 36.07
C ALA A 19 37.61 24.63 35.29
N VAL A 20 37.49 25.87 34.78
CA VAL A 20 36.37 26.31 33.97
C VAL A 20 36.33 25.57 32.62
N GLN A 21 37.47 25.40 31.95
CA GLN A 21 37.53 24.63 30.69
C GLN A 21 37.16 23.17 30.89
N GLY A 22 37.63 22.55 31.97
CA GLY A 22 37.25 21.17 32.33
C GLY A 22 35.76 21.02 32.63
N ALA A 23 35.19 21.95 33.40
CA ALA A 23 33.76 21.94 33.71
C ALA A 23 32.90 22.17 32.45
N LEU A 24 33.32 23.08 31.57
CA LEU A 24 32.60 23.36 30.32
C LEU A 24 32.61 22.16 29.38
N LEU A 25 33.78 21.53 29.20
CA LEU A 25 33.91 20.31 28.39
C LEU A 25 33.06 19.19 28.98
N SER A 26 33.14 18.96 30.28
CA SER A 26 32.32 17.92 30.94
C SER A 26 30.82 18.16 30.76
N CYS A 27 30.36 19.42 30.84
CA CYS A 27 28.95 19.77 30.64
C CYS A 27 28.51 19.54 29.19
N MET A 28 29.35 19.91 28.21
CA MET A 28 29.06 19.69 26.80
C MET A 28 29.03 18.19 26.46
N TYR A 29 29.97 17.41 26.99
CA TYR A 29 29.99 15.96 26.77
C TYR A 29 28.78 15.27 27.39
N THR A 30 28.40 15.60 28.63
CA THR A 30 27.19 15.01 29.23
C THR A 30 25.94 15.39 28.47
N ALA A 31 25.81 16.65 28.03
CA ALA A 31 24.67 17.07 27.20
C ALA A 31 24.59 16.28 25.88
N LEU A 32 25.73 16.05 25.23
CA LEU A 32 25.81 15.25 24.00
C LEU A 32 25.47 13.77 24.24
N ASP A 33 25.94 13.19 25.35
CA ASP A 33 25.64 11.79 25.72
C ASP A 33 24.14 11.60 26.01
N TYR A 34 23.51 12.55 26.71
CA TYR A 34 22.07 12.55 26.94
C TYR A 34 21.29 12.74 25.64
N ALA A 35 21.74 13.63 24.74
CA ALA A 35 21.11 13.83 23.44
C ALA A 35 21.19 12.56 22.57
N GLN A 36 22.36 11.92 22.52
CA GLN A 36 22.55 10.66 21.79
C GLN A 36 21.66 9.55 22.34
N THR A 37 21.61 9.40 23.67
CA THR A 37 20.74 8.41 24.33
C THR A 37 19.26 8.68 24.05
N GLY A 38 18.86 9.96 24.10
CA GLY A 38 17.50 10.39 23.78
C GLY A 38 17.11 10.09 22.33
N LEU A 39 18.01 10.34 21.37
CA LEU A 39 17.78 10.01 19.96
C LEU A 39 17.65 8.50 19.73
N ILE A 40 18.51 7.70 20.36
CA ILE A 40 18.44 6.23 20.27
C ILE A 40 17.09 5.75 20.82
N ALA A 41 16.68 6.22 22.00
CA ALA A 41 15.39 5.88 22.60
C ALA A 41 14.21 6.33 21.73
N ALA A 42 14.29 7.51 21.09
CA ALA A 42 13.26 8.01 20.20
C ALA A 42 13.09 7.13 18.96
N VAL A 43 14.18 6.65 18.34
CA VAL A 43 14.11 5.73 17.19
C VAL A 43 13.45 4.41 17.59
N PHE A 44 13.83 3.82 18.73
CA PHE A 44 13.21 2.60 19.24
C PHE A 44 11.72 2.79 19.53
N PHE A 45 11.35 3.89 20.18
CA PHE A 45 9.94 4.20 20.47
C PHE A 45 9.13 4.44 19.20
N PHE A 46 9.68 5.19 18.23
CA PHE A 46 9.04 5.43 16.95
C PHE A 46 8.78 4.12 16.21
N LYS A 47 9.75 3.20 16.19
CA LYS A 47 9.60 1.87 15.59
C LYS A 47 8.53 1.02 16.31
N MET A 48 8.48 1.08 17.64
CA MET A 48 7.44 0.42 18.44
C MET A 48 6.05 0.98 18.12
N MET A 49 5.95 2.30 17.96
CA MET A 49 4.68 2.97 17.70
C MET A 49 4.19 2.72 16.27
N GLU A 50 5.09 2.70 15.29
CA GLU A 50 4.78 2.26 13.92
C GLU A 50 4.19 0.85 13.91
N TRP A 51 4.77 -0.09 14.67
CA TRP A 51 4.22 -1.44 14.80
C TRP A 51 2.83 -1.45 15.47
N TRP A 52 2.64 -0.66 16.54
CA TRP A 52 1.35 -0.54 17.21
C TRP A 52 0.26 0.00 16.27
N TYR A 53 0.56 1.02 15.48
CA TYR A 53 -0.37 1.59 14.49
C TYR A 53 -0.65 0.62 13.33
N GLN A 54 0.36 -0.02 12.74
CA GLN A 54 0.14 -1.05 11.71
C GLN A 54 -0.73 -2.21 12.23
N SER A 55 -0.51 -2.65 13.46
CA SER A 55 -1.32 -3.70 14.09
C SER A 55 -2.77 -3.26 14.39
N ALA A 56 -3.00 -1.95 14.58
CA ALA A 56 -4.34 -1.39 14.70
C ALA A 56 -5.03 -1.30 13.32
N GLU A 57 -4.32 -0.85 12.29
CA GLU A 57 -4.81 -0.83 10.91
C GLU A 57 -5.13 -2.23 10.40
N GLU A 58 -4.31 -3.23 10.72
CA GLU A 58 -4.54 -4.62 10.35
C GLU A 58 -5.72 -5.23 11.12
N ARG A 59 -6.04 -4.73 12.32
CA ARG A 59 -7.26 -5.12 13.06
C ARG A 59 -8.51 -4.39 12.61
N MET A 60 -8.40 -3.16 12.11
CA MET A 60 -9.53 -2.42 11.52
C MET A 60 -9.77 -2.84 10.06
N SER A 61 -8.72 -3.24 9.35
CA SER A 61 -8.74 -3.72 7.96
C SER A 61 -8.84 -5.24 7.87
N ALA A 62 -8.71 -5.96 9.00
CA ALA A 62 -9.12 -7.35 9.10
C ALA A 62 -10.53 -7.40 8.54
N PRO A 63 -10.74 -8.00 7.35
CA PRO A 63 -12.05 -8.09 6.80
C PRO A 63 -12.87 -8.80 7.87
N THR A 64 -13.92 -8.15 8.33
CA THR A 64 -15.08 -8.90 8.79
C THR A 64 -15.31 -9.88 7.67
N VAL A 65 -14.96 -11.15 7.89
CA VAL A 65 -15.15 -12.23 6.92
C VAL A 65 -16.66 -12.38 6.84
N TYR A 66 -17.28 -11.49 6.09
CA TYR A 66 -18.64 -11.65 5.68
C TYR A 66 -18.63 -12.93 4.85
N PRO A 67 -19.53 -13.87 5.14
CA PRO A 67 -19.71 -14.97 4.21
C PRO A 67 -19.90 -14.35 2.82
N PRO A 68 -19.27 -14.91 1.77
CA PRO A 68 -19.43 -14.39 0.43
C PRO A 68 -20.94 -14.21 0.20
N PRO A 69 -21.39 -13.03 -0.26
CA PRO A 69 -22.80 -12.80 -0.47
C PRO A 69 -23.37 -13.93 -1.33
N PRO A 70 -24.60 -14.38 -1.07
CA PRO A 70 -25.20 -15.45 -1.85
C PRO A 70 -25.05 -15.10 -3.34
N PRO A 71 -24.71 -16.08 -4.20
CA PRO A 71 -24.49 -15.84 -5.62
C PRO A 71 -25.66 -15.03 -6.18
N PRO A 72 -25.40 -13.98 -6.98
CA PRO A 72 -26.47 -13.24 -7.61
C PRO A 72 -27.36 -14.24 -8.39
N PRO A 73 -28.69 -14.07 -8.33
CA PRO A 73 -29.59 -14.94 -9.07
C PRO A 73 -29.17 -14.96 -10.54
N PRO A 74 -29.18 -16.14 -11.20
CA PRO A 74 -28.77 -16.25 -12.59
C PRO A 74 -29.60 -15.27 -13.43
N PRO A 75 -28.96 -14.52 -14.36
CA PRO A 75 -29.67 -13.59 -15.20
C PRO A 75 -30.78 -14.33 -15.94
N LYS A 76 -32.00 -13.77 -15.88
CA LYS A 76 -33.14 -14.32 -16.63
C LYS A 76 -32.76 -14.29 -18.12
N VAL A 77 -32.90 -15.42 -18.78
CA VAL A 77 -32.75 -15.50 -20.24
C VAL A 77 -33.78 -14.53 -20.83
N ALA A 78 -33.34 -13.63 -21.71
CA ALA A 78 -34.26 -12.73 -22.40
C ALA A 78 -35.30 -13.57 -23.15
N GLU A 79 -36.56 -13.14 -23.15
CA GLU A 79 -37.67 -13.83 -23.84
C GLU A 79 -37.39 -14.03 -25.34
N GLU A 80 -36.54 -13.18 -25.92
CA GLU A 80 -36.10 -13.20 -27.33
C GLU A 80 -34.67 -13.78 -27.50
N GLY A 81 -34.12 -14.37 -26.44
CA GLY A 81 -32.75 -14.90 -26.41
C GLY A 81 -32.60 -16.19 -27.22
N ILE A 82 -31.47 -16.34 -27.90
CA ILE A 82 -31.12 -17.58 -28.59
C ILE A 82 -30.80 -18.66 -27.54
N PRO A 83 -31.51 -19.80 -27.50
CA PRO A 83 -31.23 -20.86 -26.54
C PRO A 83 -29.84 -21.45 -26.81
N LEU A 84 -29.06 -21.64 -25.74
CA LEU A 84 -27.72 -22.21 -25.83
C LEU A 84 -27.82 -23.72 -26.10
N PRO A 85 -27.12 -24.25 -27.13
CA PRO A 85 -27.05 -25.69 -27.35
C PRO A 85 -26.44 -26.41 -26.13
N PRO A 86 -26.90 -27.63 -25.80
CA PRO A 86 -26.30 -28.43 -24.73
C PRO A 86 -24.82 -28.77 -25.04
N ASP A 87 -24.49 -28.90 -26.33
CA ASP A 87 -23.14 -29.20 -26.79
C ASP A 87 -22.27 -27.95 -26.93
N ARG A 88 -21.25 -27.87 -26.07
CA ARG A 88 -20.25 -26.78 -26.04
C ARG A 88 -19.29 -26.77 -27.23
N THR A 89 -19.55 -27.54 -28.29
CA THR A 89 -18.76 -27.56 -29.53
C THR A 89 -19.53 -26.97 -30.72
N ILE A 90 -20.83 -26.71 -30.53
CA ILE A 90 -21.73 -26.16 -31.53
C ILE A 90 -21.78 -24.64 -31.39
N CYS A 91 -21.94 -23.95 -32.51
CA CYS A 91 -22.18 -22.50 -32.55
C CYS A 91 -23.67 -22.23 -32.33
N PRO A 92 -24.06 -21.35 -31.39
CA PRO A 92 -25.48 -21.02 -31.14
C PRO A 92 -26.18 -20.33 -32.32
N LEU A 93 -25.42 -19.65 -33.20
CA LEU A 93 -25.98 -18.86 -34.30
C LEU A 93 -26.23 -19.67 -35.57
N CYS A 94 -25.35 -20.61 -35.90
CA CYS A 94 -25.47 -21.42 -37.12
C CYS A 94 -25.78 -22.90 -36.84
N SER A 95 -25.84 -23.31 -35.57
CA SER A 95 -26.09 -24.69 -35.15
C SER A 95 -25.18 -25.75 -35.79
N GLN A 96 -24.00 -25.34 -36.27
CA GLN A 96 -22.97 -26.22 -36.81
C GLN A 96 -21.75 -26.30 -35.89
N LYS A 97 -20.87 -27.28 -36.15
CA LYS A 97 -19.56 -27.39 -35.49
C LYS A 97 -18.78 -26.10 -35.69
N ARG A 98 -18.23 -25.54 -34.61
CA ARG A 98 -17.55 -24.23 -34.67
C ARG A 98 -16.38 -24.23 -35.65
N ALA A 99 -16.40 -23.28 -36.57
CA ALA A 99 -15.27 -22.91 -37.41
C ALA A 99 -14.77 -21.54 -36.97
N ASN A 100 -13.46 -21.44 -36.65
CA ASN A 100 -12.83 -20.23 -36.12
C ASN A 100 -13.53 -19.70 -34.84
N PRO A 101 -13.28 -20.31 -33.66
CA PRO A 101 -13.96 -19.94 -32.43
C PRO A 101 -13.55 -18.54 -31.94
N SER A 102 -14.54 -17.68 -31.71
CA SER A 102 -14.37 -16.31 -31.21
C SER A 102 -15.27 -16.06 -30.00
N VAL A 103 -14.76 -15.36 -28.98
CA VAL A 103 -15.47 -15.07 -27.72
C VAL A 103 -16.01 -13.64 -27.69
N VAL A 104 -17.21 -13.46 -27.13
CA VAL A 104 -17.76 -12.13 -26.82
C VAL A 104 -17.28 -11.70 -25.43
N THR A 105 -16.59 -10.57 -25.35
CA THR A 105 -15.96 -10.09 -24.10
C THR A 105 -16.94 -9.79 -22.97
N VAL A 106 -18.18 -9.40 -23.29
CA VAL A 106 -19.18 -9.04 -22.28
C VAL A 106 -19.90 -10.24 -21.65
N SER A 107 -19.98 -11.38 -22.34
CA SER A 107 -20.78 -12.53 -21.91
C SER A 107 -20.01 -13.85 -21.82
N GLY A 108 -18.80 -13.92 -22.40
CA GLY A 108 -17.95 -15.10 -22.37
C GLY A 108 -18.42 -16.25 -23.28
N PHE A 109 -19.45 -16.04 -24.11
CA PHE A 109 -19.92 -17.06 -25.05
C PHE A 109 -19.06 -17.15 -26.31
N VAL A 110 -18.91 -18.37 -26.83
CA VAL A 110 -18.06 -18.68 -27.98
C VAL A 110 -18.92 -19.00 -29.22
N PHE A 111 -18.64 -18.29 -30.30
CA PHE A 111 -19.33 -18.39 -31.59
C PHE A 111 -18.33 -18.64 -32.73
N CYS A 112 -18.81 -18.88 -33.94
CA CYS A 112 -17.97 -18.76 -35.14
C CYS A 112 -17.72 -17.28 -35.43
N TYR A 113 -16.48 -16.92 -35.77
CA TYR A 113 -16.08 -15.54 -36.09
C TYR A 113 -17.00 -14.86 -37.11
N THR A 114 -17.34 -15.56 -38.20
CA THR A 114 -18.20 -15.03 -39.27
C THR A 114 -19.65 -14.82 -38.84
N CYS A 115 -20.16 -15.65 -37.91
CA CYS A 115 -21.53 -15.54 -37.40
C CYS A 115 -21.67 -14.37 -36.44
N ILE A 116 -20.76 -14.25 -35.46
CA ILE A 116 -20.84 -13.18 -34.46
C ILE A 116 -20.58 -11.81 -35.07
N PHE A 117 -19.63 -11.72 -36.01
CA PHE A 117 -19.32 -10.46 -36.70
C PHE A 117 -20.54 -9.94 -37.46
N LYS A 118 -21.22 -10.81 -38.24
CA LYS A 118 -22.45 -10.45 -38.94
C LYS A 118 -23.57 -10.03 -37.99
N TYR A 119 -23.74 -10.75 -36.88
CA TYR A 119 -24.80 -10.48 -35.90
C TYR A 119 -24.60 -9.11 -35.22
N VAL A 120 -23.40 -8.83 -34.70
CA VAL A 120 -23.08 -7.57 -34.02
C VAL A 120 -23.10 -6.39 -35.01
N SER A 121 -22.68 -6.60 -36.26
CA SER A 121 -22.78 -5.54 -37.28
C SER A 121 -24.21 -5.21 -37.71
N GLN A 122 -25.16 -6.14 -37.56
CA GLN A 122 -26.58 -5.91 -37.88
C GLN A 122 -27.33 -5.25 -36.71
N VAL A 123 -26.99 -5.61 -35.48
CA VAL A 123 -27.51 -4.97 -34.27
C VAL A 123 -26.78 -3.62 -34.11
N ARG A 124 -27.21 -2.63 -34.89
CA ARG A 124 -26.83 -1.23 -34.64
C ARG A 124 -27.37 -0.85 -33.25
N PRO A 125 -26.53 -0.46 -32.28
CA PRO A 125 -27.03 -0.01 -30.99
C PRO A 125 -27.95 1.20 -31.20
N PRO A 126 -29.14 1.24 -30.58
CA PRO A 126 -29.80 2.51 -30.33
C PRO A 126 -28.91 3.27 -29.35
N ASP A 127 -28.29 4.32 -29.88
CA ASP A 127 -27.80 5.49 -29.18
C ASP A 127 -26.69 5.28 -28.14
N SER A 128 -25.49 5.63 -28.58
CA SER A 128 -24.50 6.29 -27.74
C SER A 128 -25.15 7.43 -26.95
N CYS A 129 -25.34 7.23 -25.65
CA CYS A 129 -25.38 8.28 -24.65
C CYS A 129 -24.02 8.35 -23.97
#